data_AF-A0A318LK86-F1
#
_entry.id   AF-A0A318LK86-F1
#
_cell.length_a   1.000
_cell.length_b   1.000
_cell.length_c   1.000
_cell.angle_alpha   90.00
_cell.angle_beta   90.00
_cell.angle_gamma   90.00
#
_symmetry.space_group_name_H-M   'P 1'
#
loop_
_entity.id
_entity.type
_entity.pdbx_description
1 polymer ?
#
loop_
_entity_poly.entity_id
_entity_poly.type
_entity_poly.pdbx_seq_one_letter_code
_entity_poly.pdbx_strand_id
1 'polypeptide(L)'
;MMVAKKLVRAWEEAYRRYGAASDLAARTREVDAATAQEMASASWAVAAAWRSIAGDPELSWWMLAALESAAQAFEEQAQDWQARSAARSCGMASVRPPERAGARRRG
;
A
#
# COMPACT_ATOMS: atom_id res chain seq x y z
N MET A 1 -23.50 20.54 -1.43
CA MET A 1 -22.86 20.70 -0.09
C MET A 1 -22.80 19.42 0.76
N MET A 2 -23.77 18.50 0.70
CA MET A 2 -23.70 17.23 1.47
C MET A 2 -22.72 16.18 0.88
N VAL A 3 -22.57 16.16 -0.45
CA VAL A 3 -21.61 15.27 -1.16
C VAL A 3 -20.17 15.60 -0.77
N ALA A 4 -19.77 16.88 -0.84
CA ALA A 4 -18.45 17.34 -0.41
C ALA A 4 -18.11 16.92 1.03
N LYS A 5 -19.05 17.07 1.98
CA LYS A 5 -18.85 16.63 3.38
C LYS A 5 -18.63 15.12 3.51
N LYS A 6 -19.28 14.30 2.68
CA LYS A 6 -19.10 12.84 2.68
C LYS A 6 -17.73 12.47 2.11
N LEU A 7 -17.30 13.11 1.02
CA LEU A 7 -16.01 12.88 0.40
C LEU A 7 -14.86 13.27 1.34
N VAL A 8 -14.96 14.44 2.00
CA VAL A 8 -13.97 14.88 2.99
C VAL A 8 -13.88 13.90 4.15
N ARG A 9 -15.00 13.40 4.69
CA ARG A 9 -14.98 12.39 5.76
C ARG A 9 -14.36 11.06 5.31
N ALA A 10 -14.65 10.62 4.09
CA ALA A 10 -14.05 9.41 3.54
C ALA A 10 -12.54 9.56 3.39
N TRP A 11 -12.09 10.75 2.95
CA TRP A 11 -10.67 11.10 2.89
C TRP A 11 -10.02 11.13 4.28
N GLU A 12 -10.63 11.78 5.28
CA GLU A 12 -10.12 11.84 6.65
C GLU A 12 -9.96 10.45 7.26
N GLU A 13 -10.94 9.56 7.06
CA GLU A 13 -10.89 8.19 7.55
C GLU A 13 -9.77 7.39 6.87
N ALA A 14 -9.65 7.50 5.54
CA ALA A 14 -8.55 6.88 4.80
C ALA A 14 -7.19 7.38 5.29
N TYR A 15 -7.05 8.70 5.50
CA TYR A 15 -5.81 9.31 5.95
C TYR A 15 -5.43 8.92 7.38
N ARG A 16 -6.40 8.72 8.28
CA ARG A 16 -6.15 8.19 9.63
C ARG A 16 -5.64 6.75 9.58
N ARG A 17 -6.25 5.90 8.75
CA ARG A 17 -5.82 4.51 8.56
C ARG A 17 -4.40 4.46 7.98
N TYR A 18 -4.12 5.32 7.00
CA TYR A 18 -2.77 5.52 6.48
C TYR A 18 -1.78 5.94 7.56
N GLY A 19 -2.13 6.92 8.40
CA GLY A 19 -1.27 7.36 9.51
C GLY A 19 -0.94 6.22 10.47
N ALA A 20 -1.93 5.42 10.86
CA ALA A 20 -1.72 4.26 11.72
C ALA A 20 -0.81 3.19 11.08
N ALA A 21 -1.00 2.89 9.79
CA ALA A 21 -0.16 1.95 9.05
C ALA A 21 1.28 2.48 8.89
N SER A 22 1.43 3.76 8.60
CA SER A 22 2.72 4.45 8.49
C SER A 22 3.48 4.44 9.82
N ASP A 23 2.80 4.73 10.93
CA ASP A 23 3.37 4.68 12.28
C ASP A 23 3.85 3.26 12.64
N LEU A 24 3.07 2.23 12.27
CA LEU A 24 3.46 0.84 12.48
C LEU A 24 4.69 0.46 11.65
N ALA A 25 4.70 0.83 10.36
CA ALA A 25 5.83 0.60 9.46
C ALA A 25 7.10 1.33 9.93
N ALA A 26 6.98 2.54 10.47
CA ALA A 26 8.12 3.32 10.97
C ALA A 26 8.73 2.77 12.27
N ARG A 27 7.93 2.11 13.12
CA ARG A 27 8.37 1.53 14.39
C ARG A 27 8.99 0.14 14.24
N THR A 28 8.76 -0.52 13.12
CA THR A 28 9.23 -1.89 12.89
C THR A 28 10.59 -1.86 12.20
N ARG A 29 11.56 -2.60 12.78
CA ARG A 29 12.92 -2.70 12.21
C ARG A 29 12.93 -3.45 10.88
N GLU A 30 12.06 -4.45 10.77
CA GLU A 30 11.77 -5.14 9.52
C GLU A 30 10.26 -5.15 9.32
N VAL A 31 9.82 -4.59 8.19
CA VAL A 31 8.41 -4.58 7.82
C VAL A 31 8.04 -5.95 7.26
N ASP A 32 7.11 -6.64 7.93
CA ASP A 32 6.59 -7.92 7.47
C ASP A 32 5.58 -7.75 6.32
N ALA A 33 5.20 -8.88 5.69
CA ALA A 33 4.29 -8.87 4.55
C ALA A 33 2.91 -8.29 4.91
N ALA A 34 2.42 -8.55 6.12
CA ALA A 34 1.13 -8.05 6.58
C ALA A 34 1.14 -6.52 6.72
N THR A 35 2.15 -5.96 7.37
CA THR A 35 2.33 -4.52 7.53
C THR A 35 2.51 -3.82 6.18
N ALA A 36 3.27 -4.43 5.26
CA ALA A 36 3.40 -3.94 3.89
C ALA A 36 2.06 -3.95 3.14
N GLN A 37 1.25 -4.99 3.32
CA GLN A 37 -0.08 -5.08 2.72
C GLN A 37 -1.06 -4.04 3.28
N GLU A 38 -1.05 -3.83 4.59
CA GLU A 38 -1.86 -2.80 5.25
C GLU A 38 -1.49 -1.41 4.75
N MET A 39 -0.20 -1.11 4.64
CA MET A 39 0.28 0.16 4.09
C MET A 39 -0.15 0.34 2.63
N ALA A 40 0.00 -0.69 1.78
CA ALA A 40 -0.48 -0.65 0.40
C ALA A 40 -1.98 -0.36 0.32
N SER A 41 -2.78 -1.05 1.14
CA SER A 41 -4.24 -0.93 1.16
C SER A 41 -4.68 0.46 1.65
N ALA A 42 -4.01 1.00 2.66
CA ALA A 42 -4.27 2.34 3.17
C ALA A 42 -3.88 3.43 2.17
N SER A 43 -2.73 3.31 1.49
CA SER A 43 -2.32 4.22 0.42
C SER A 43 -3.32 4.21 -0.74
N TRP A 44 -3.80 3.03 -1.17
CA TRP A 44 -4.86 2.93 -2.19
C TRP A 44 -6.16 3.64 -1.77
N ALA A 45 -6.56 3.51 -0.50
CA ALA A 45 -7.76 4.18 0.01
C ALA A 45 -7.64 5.71 -0.03
N VAL A 46 -6.46 6.26 0.32
CA VAL A 46 -6.21 7.71 0.23
C VAL A 46 -6.21 8.19 -1.22
N ALA A 47 -5.55 7.46 -2.13
CA ALA A 47 -5.57 7.76 -3.56
C ALA A 47 -7.00 7.81 -4.12
N ALA A 48 -7.81 6.78 -3.83
CA ALA A 48 -9.20 6.71 -4.27
C ALA A 48 -10.05 7.86 -3.72
N ALA A 49 -9.82 8.26 -2.46
CA ALA A 49 -10.49 9.40 -1.87
C ALA A 49 -10.12 10.72 -2.58
N TRP A 50 -8.84 10.92 -2.91
CA TRP A 50 -8.40 12.08 -3.69
C TRP A 50 -9.02 12.11 -5.08
N ARG A 51 -9.03 10.98 -5.81
CA ARG A 51 -9.70 10.88 -7.13
C ARG A 51 -11.19 11.19 -7.05
N SER A 52 -11.85 10.77 -5.97
CA SER A 52 -13.27 11.06 -5.75
C SER A 52 -13.53 12.54 -5.52
N ILE A 53 -12.63 13.25 -4.83
CA ILE A 53 -12.71 14.70 -4.65
C ILE A 53 -12.42 15.42 -5.97
N ALA A 54 -11.42 14.97 -6.72
CA ALA A 54 -11.05 15.52 -8.03
C ALA A 54 -12.18 15.43 -9.08
N GLY A 55 -13.15 14.53 -8.88
CA GLY A 55 -14.33 14.43 -9.75
C GLY A 55 -15.37 15.54 -9.58
N ASP A 56 -15.17 16.51 -8.67
CA ASP A 56 -16.04 17.67 -8.52
C ASP A 56 -15.83 18.68 -9.67
N PRO A 57 -16.84 18.94 -10.52
CA PRO A 57 -16.71 19.81 -11.69
C PRO A 57 -16.50 21.30 -11.34
N GLU A 58 -16.75 21.70 -10.08
CA GLU A 58 -16.61 23.09 -9.63
C GLU A 58 -15.17 23.44 -9.17
N LEU A 59 -14.24 22.49 -9.24
CA LEU A 59 -12.85 22.72 -8.87
C LEU A 59 -12.14 23.65 -9.85
N SER A 60 -11.35 24.58 -9.31
CA SER A 60 -10.40 25.32 -10.13
C SER A 60 -9.33 24.36 -10.67
N TRP A 61 -8.76 24.69 -11.82
CA TRP A 61 -7.74 23.86 -12.48
C TRP A 61 -6.55 23.52 -11.57
N TRP A 62 -6.12 24.46 -10.73
CA TRP A 62 -4.97 24.25 -9.84
C TRP A 62 -5.32 23.31 -8.68
N MET A 63 -6.58 23.33 -8.21
CA MET A 63 -7.05 22.38 -7.20
C MET A 63 -7.13 20.97 -7.80
N LEU A 64 -7.70 20.84 -9.00
CA LEU A 64 -7.74 19.57 -9.72
C LEU A 64 -6.34 18.97 -9.87
N ALA A 65 -5.39 19.75 -10.39
CA ALA A 65 -4.01 19.30 -10.58
C ALA A 65 -3.34 18.87 -9.27
N ALA A 66 -3.57 19.60 -8.17
CA ALA A 66 -3.04 19.24 -6.85
C ALA A 66 -3.62 17.92 -6.32
N LEU A 67 -4.93 17.73 -6.48
CA LEU A 67 -5.63 16.52 -6.03
C LEU A 67 -5.21 15.29 -6.85
N GLU A 68 -5.07 15.43 -8.17
CA GLU A 68 -4.60 14.36 -9.04
C GLU A 68 -3.14 14.00 -8.77
N SER A 69 -2.28 14.99 -8.54
CA SER A 69 -0.88 14.76 -8.17
C SER A 69 -0.77 14.05 -6.82
N ALA A 70 -1.59 14.45 -5.84
CA ALA A 70 -1.64 13.77 -4.55
C ALA A 70 -2.13 12.32 -4.69
N ALA A 71 -3.19 12.09 -5.48
CA ALA A 71 -3.67 10.73 -5.76
C ALA A 71 -2.56 9.87 -6.37
N GLN A 72 -1.90 10.36 -7.42
CA GLN A 72 -0.82 9.63 -8.10
C GLN A 72 0.32 9.25 -7.16
N ALA A 73 0.76 10.17 -6.28
CA ALA A 73 1.82 9.86 -5.31
C ALA A 73 1.43 8.71 -4.36
N PHE A 74 0.17 8.65 -3.93
CA PHE A 74 -0.33 7.55 -3.11
C PHE A 74 -0.50 6.25 -3.91
N GLU A 75 -0.86 6.31 -5.19
CA GLU A 75 -0.94 5.15 -6.10
C GLU A 75 0.45 4.51 -6.29
N GLU A 76 1.46 5.32 -6.56
CA GLU A 76 2.86 4.89 -6.68
C GLU A 76 3.37 4.24 -5.38
N GLN A 77 3.09 4.89 -4.24
CA GLN A 77 3.42 4.33 -2.93
C GLN A 77 2.70 3.00 -2.67
N ALA A 78 1.42 2.90 -3.01
CA ALA A 78 0.65 1.68 -2.81
C ALA A 78 1.22 0.51 -3.63
N GLN A 79 1.63 0.77 -4.88
CA GLN A 79 2.29 -0.21 -5.74
C GLN A 79 3.63 -0.69 -5.17
N ASP A 80 4.46 0.23 -4.67
CA ASP A 80 5.75 -0.12 -4.03
C ASP A 80 5.53 -1.00 -2.79
N TRP A 81 4.60 -0.64 -1.91
CA TRP A 81 4.28 -1.44 -0.73
C TRP A 81 3.69 -2.81 -1.07
N GLN A 82 2.87 -2.89 -2.12
CA GLN A 82 2.32 -4.15 -2.61
C GLN A 82 3.43 -5.07 -3.15
N ALA A 83 4.42 -4.52 -3.87
CA ALA A 83 5.58 -5.27 -4.33
C ALA A 83 6.41 -5.83 -3.15
N ARG A 84 6.60 -5.03 -2.10
CA ARG A 84 7.29 -5.47 -0.87
C ARG A 84 6.55 -6.59 -0.15
N SER A 85 5.22 -6.49 -0.05
CA SER A 85 4.35 -7.53 0.52
C SER A 85 4.50 -8.87 -0.24
N ALA A 86 4.45 -8.82 -1.57
CA ALA A 86 4.60 -9.99 -2.43
C ALA A 86 6.00 -10.62 -2.32
N ALA A 87 7.06 -9.81 -2.34
CA ALA A 87 8.44 -10.30 -2.24
C ALA A 87 8.72 -11.05 -0.92
N ARG A 88 8.18 -10.55 0.19
CA ARG A 88 8.32 -11.21 1.51
C ARG A 88 7.49 -12.49 1.62
N SER A 89 6.34 -12.53 0.98
CA SER A 89 5.49 -13.73 0.92
C SER A 89 6.15 -14.86 0.12
N CYS A 90 6.80 -14.54 -1.01
CA CYS A 90 7.53 -15.52 -1.81
C CYS A 90 8.87 -15.95 -1.19
N GLY A 91 9.57 -15.06 -0.47
CA GLY A 91 10.87 -15.35 0.15
C GLY A 91 10.84 -16.46 1.21
N MET A 92 9.71 -16.67 1.89
CA MET A 92 9.54 -17.77 2.86
C MET A 92 9.24 -19.13 2.22
N ALA A 93 8.79 -19.18 0.95
CA ALA A 93 8.50 -20.43 0.26
C ALA A 93 9.73 -21.12 -0.33
N SER A 94 10.90 -20.48 -0.30
CA SER A 94 12.17 -21.04 -0.81
C SER A 94 12.96 -21.71 0.32
N VAL A 95 12.41 -22.76 0.94
CA VAL A 95 13.16 -23.63 1.86
C VAL A 95 13.63 -24.89 1.11
N ARG A 96 14.93 -24.85 0.77
CA ARG A 96 15.92 -25.90 0.45
C ARG A 96 15.55 -27.08 -0.48
N PRO A 97 16.35 -27.35 -1.54
CA PRO A 97 16.30 -28.62 -2.24
C PRO A 97 16.75 -29.75 -1.31
N PRO A 98 16.16 -30.96 -1.38
CA PRO A 98 16.64 -32.09 -0.60
C PRO A 98 18.07 -32.42 -1.02
N GLU A 99 18.98 -32.43 -0.03
CA GLU A 99 20.32 -32.98 -0.17
C GLU A 99 20.25 -34.35 -0.84
N ARG A 100 20.98 -34.51 -1.94
CA ARG A 100 21.22 -35.81 -2.55
C ARG A 100 21.95 -36.67 -1.51
N ALA A 101 21.19 -37.52 -0.82
CA ALA A 101 21.74 -38.55 0.04
C ALA A 101 22.72 -39.39 -0.77
N GLY A 102 24.00 -39.25 -0.43
CA GLY A 102 25.03 -40.16 -0.90
C GLY A 102 24.75 -41.56 -0.38
N ALA A 103 24.36 -42.46 -1.26
CA ALA A 103 24.51 -43.89 -1.04
C ALA A 103 25.72 -44.36 -1.84
N ARG A 104 26.90 -44.28 -1.22
CA ARG A 104 28.02 -45.18 -1.55
C ARG A 104 27.65 -46.60 -1.09
N ARG A 105 28.29 -47.57 -1.75
CA ARG A 105 28.49 -49.00 -1.42
C ARG A 105 27.58 -49.93 -2.22
N ARG A 106 28.05 -51.06 -2.74
CA ARG A 106 29.28 -51.85 -2.59
C ARG A 106 29.27 -52.79 -3.82
N GLY A 107 30.40 -53.06 -4.45
CA GLY A 107 31.09 -54.34 -4.26
C GLY A 107 30.87 -55.21 -5.49
#